data_AF-W7E6U9-F1
#
_entry.id   AF-W7E6U9-F1
#
_cell.length_a   1.000
_cell.length_b   1.000
_cell.length_c   1.000
_cell.angle_alpha   90.00
_cell.angle_beta   90.00
_cell.angle_gamma   90.00
#
_symmetry.space_group_name_H-M   'P 1'
#
loop_
_entity.id
_entity.type
_entity.pdbx_description
1 polymer ?
#
loop_
_entity_poly.entity_id
_entity_poly.type
_entity_poly.pdbx_seq_one_letter_code
_entity_poly.pdbx_strand_id
1 'polypeptide(L)'
;MSSQLKVSASAPGEATIILVGKALHYGDVLTISFPQFSSISSQKVIQQSVVGDDLLLIIDADSLGDILEPDSPYQIKVPELEITSTVIWPEIVGKRGASTGVINTTKASSPSKVKTPIIEEEQPASLSFETEPQTSSLPSSLIEDTHEEQKTDYFTQIQNKDDKEEDAPLVSEPSKRHQSSVPVILLSILGVCLLLAGGAIAYIKFSKPHSEPTKEQIVKKEEPKKELPKAAETKPPAPVQPPKAEPSFAENLQKMSVPEVIDKAPNTVMITQEGKRRLEAKQFDDGILLLENAAAKGDTLAMLKLGLLYSPVDFKTGGAIPSPDMREAARYLQKAEEGGLKDATAPRAALKDWLTKKADEGDDMARLTLKDFWK
;
A
#
# COMPACT_ATOMS: atom_id res chain seq x y z
N MET A 1 13.62 -22.34 30.32
CA MET A 1 12.28 -22.17 29.72
C MET A 1 12.45 -22.34 28.22
N SER A 2 11.83 -23.34 27.61
CA SER A 2 11.94 -23.56 26.16
C SER A 2 11.21 -22.44 25.44
N SER A 3 11.93 -21.66 24.62
CA SER A 3 11.31 -20.62 23.80
C SER A 3 10.32 -21.27 22.82
N GLN A 4 9.04 -20.93 22.94
CA GLN A 4 7.96 -21.43 22.08
C GLN A 4 8.01 -20.82 20.66
N LEU A 5 8.87 -19.82 20.45
CA LEU A 5 8.98 -19.06 19.22
C LEU A 5 10.45 -18.85 18.86
N LYS A 6 10.81 -19.07 17.61
CA LYS A 6 12.13 -18.73 17.02
C LYS A 6 11.93 -17.89 15.76
N VAL A 7 12.91 -17.08 15.41
CA VAL A 7 12.90 -16.29 14.16
C VAL A 7 14.19 -16.53 13.40
N SER A 8 14.08 -16.72 12.09
CA SER A 8 15.21 -16.89 11.19
C SER A 8 14.97 -16.17 9.86
N ALA A 9 16.02 -15.68 9.22
CA ALA A 9 15.94 -15.24 7.83
C ALA A 9 15.68 -16.44 6.90
N SER A 10 14.74 -16.32 5.97
CA SER A 10 14.39 -17.43 5.03
C SER A 10 14.77 -17.15 3.59
N ALA A 11 14.55 -15.92 3.13
CA ALA A 11 14.86 -15.45 1.79
C ALA A 11 15.10 -13.94 1.84
N PRO A 12 15.65 -13.32 0.78
CA PRO A 12 15.80 -11.87 0.78
C PRO A 12 14.46 -11.18 1.04
N GLY A 13 14.41 -10.27 2.01
CA GLY A 13 13.22 -9.55 2.45
C GLY A 13 12.18 -10.37 3.21
N GLU A 14 12.48 -11.61 3.59
CA GLU A 14 11.53 -12.50 4.27
C GLU A 14 12.10 -13.02 5.59
N ALA A 15 11.26 -13.00 6.62
CA ALA A 15 11.54 -13.63 7.91
C ALA A 15 10.59 -14.81 8.14
N THR A 16 11.12 -15.92 8.66
CA THR A 16 10.35 -17.07 9.11
C THR A 16 10.27 -17.08 10.63
N ILE A 17 9.05 -17.12 11.15
CA ILE A 17 8.75 -17.29 12.56
C ILE A 17 8.34 -18.75 12.77
N ILE A 18 9.08 -19.47 13.60
CA ILE A 18 8.86 -20.88 13.92
C ILE A 18 8.14 -20.96 15.26
N LEU A 19 6.93 -21.50 15.26
CA LEU A 19 6.11 -21.78 16.44
C LEU A 19 6.23 -23.26 16.80
N VAL A 20 6.94 -23.53 17.90
CA VAL A 20 7.34 -24.89 18.29
C VAL A 20 6.13 -25.68 18.80
N GLY A 21 5.85 -26.84 18.21
CA GLY A 21 4.73 -27.72 18.60
C GLY A 21 3.34 -27.16 18.25
N LYS A 22 3.23 -26.32 17.21
CA LYS A 22 1.99 -25.63 16.81
C LYS A 22 1.47 -26.01 15.42
N ALA A 23 1.93 -27.12 14.84
CA ALA A 23 1.48 -27.62 13.52
C ALA A 23 -0.05 -27.73 13.37
N LEU A 24 -0.78 -28.01 14.46
CA LEU A 24 -2.24 -28.14 14.45
C LEU A 24 -2.99 -26.85 14.06
N HIS A 25 -2.32 -25.69 14.11
CA HIS A 25 -2.86 -24.38 13.72
C HIS A 25 -2.57 -24.03 12.26
N TYR A 26 -2.08 -24.99 11.46
CA TYR A 26 -1.87 -24.78 10.04
C TYR A 26 -3.21 -24.50 9.33
N GLY A 27 -3.25 -23.39 8.59
CA GLY A 27 -4.44 -22.92 7.89
C GLY A 27 -5.28 -21.90 8.67
N ASP A 28 -4.99 -21.69 9.95
CA ASP A 28 -5.60 -20.62 10.74
C ASP A 28 -5.15 -19.24 10.20
N VAL A 29 -6.01 -18.23 10.31
CA VAL A 29 -5.63 -16.85 9.96
C VAL A 29 -4.86 -16.25 11.14
N LEU A 30 -3.54 -16.29 11.05
CA LEU A 30 -2.64 -15.81 12.10
C LEU A 30 -2.08 -14.42 11.79
N THR A 31 -1.90 -13.60 12.83
CA THR A 31 -1.26 -12.29 12.72
C THR A 31 -0.05 -12.19 13.65
N ILE A 32 0.95 -11.42 13.23
CA ILE A 32 2.17 -11.18 14.00
C ILE A 32 2.16 -9.73 14.47
N SER A 33 2.24 -9.48 15.76
CA SER A 33 2.25 -8.11 16.31
C SER A 33 3.54 -7.82 17.07
N PHE A 34 3.99 -6.57 16.99
CA PHE A 34 5.17 -6.06 17.68
C PHE A 34 4.73 -4.97 18.68
N PRO A 35 4.35 -5.33 19.91
CA PRO A 35 3.67 -4.41 20.84
C PRO A 35 4.48 -3.15 21.19
N GLN A 36 5.81 -3.21 21.08
CA GLN A 36 6.70 -2.06 21.28
C GLN A 36 6.64 -1.00 20.15
N PHE A 37 6.03 -1.33 18.99
CA PHE A 37 5.93 -0.41 17.85
C PHE A 37 4.47 -0.10 17.53
N SER A 38 4.02 1.10 17.87
CA SER A 38 2.67 1.56 17.53
C SER A 38 2.45 1.76 16.04
N SER A 39 3.53 1.99 15.28
CA SER A 39 3.51 2.15 13.82
C SER A 39 3.32 0.83 13.05
N ILE A 40 3.59 -0.32 13.68
CA ILE A 40 3.46 -1.66 13.08
C ILE A 40 2.59 -2.53 13.99
N SER A 41 1.30 -2.18 14.06
CA SER A 41 0.37 -2.86 14.97
C SER A 41 0.24 -4.36 14.68
N SER A 42 0.31 -4.76 13.40
CA SER A 42 0.28 -6.16 12.98
C SER A 42 0.86 -6.36 11.59
N GLN A 43 1.45 -7.52 11.37
CA GLN A 43 1.95 -8.03 10.11
C GLN A 43 1.15 -9.25 9.71
N LYS A 44 0.76 -9.28 8.44
CA LYS A 44 0.02 -10.41 7.87
C LYS A 44 1.00 -11.52 7.49
N VAL A 45 0.68 -12.75 7.88
CA VAL A 45 1.42 -13.94 7.43
C VAL A 45 1.18 -14.11 5.92
N ILE A 46 2.27 -14.08 5.14
CA ILE A 46 2.22 -14.27 3.68
C ILE A 46 1.98 -15.74 3.36
N GLN A 47 2.71 -16.62 4.06
CA GLN A 47 2.70 -18.05 3.82
C GLN A 47 2.87 -18.82 5.12
N GLN A 48 2.22 -19.98 5.19
CA GLN A 48 2.39 -20.95 6.27
C GLN A 48 2.96 -22.24 5.71
N SER A 49 3.77 -22.93 6.51
CA SER A 49 4.22 -24.29 6.24
C SER A 49 4.39 -25.05 7.55
N VAL A 50 4.43 -26.38 7.48
CA VAL A 50 4.61 -27.25 8.65
C VAL A 50 5.87 -28.07 8.47
N VAL A 51 6.70 -28.16 9.51
CA VAL A 51 7.90 -29.00 9.55
C VAL A 51 7.87 -29.81 10.84
N GLY A 52 7.54 -31.09 10.74
CA GLY A 52 7.29 -31.92 11.92
C GLY A 52 6.08 -31.39 12.71
N ASP A 53 6.27 -31.14 13.99
CA ASP A 53 5.24 -30.56 14.87
C ASP A 53 5.28 -29.01 14.91
N ASP A 54 6.21 -28.39 14.18
CA ASP A 54 6.40 -26.94 14.19
C ASP A 54 5.64 -26.26 13.05
N LEU A 55 5.03 -25.11 13.36
CA LEU A 55 4.38 -24.25 12.37
C LEU A 55 5.31 -23.10 11.99
N LEU A 56 5.58 -22.95 10.70
CA LEU A 56 6.41 -21.90 10.13
C LEU A 56 5.50 -20.82 9.53
N LEU A 57 5.70 -19.59 9.96
CA LEU A 57 4.99 -18.41 9.48
C LEU A 57 5.98 -17.51 8.74
N ILE A 58 5.77 -17.28 7.46
CA ILE A 58 6.61 -16.41 6.62
C ILE A 58 5.95 -15.04 6.53
N ILE A 59 6.70 -14.00 6.86
CA ILE A 59 6.24 -12.60 6.83
C ILE A 59 7.14 -11.72 5.95
N ASP A 60 6.59 -10.61 5.47
CA ASP A 60 7.35 -9.58 4.74
C ASP A 60 8.22 -8.80 5.72
N ALA A 61 9.52 -9.04 5.67
CA ALA A 61 10.48 -8.37 6.53
C ALA A 61 11.08 -7.11 5.87
N ASP A 62 10.89 -6.88 4.56
CA ASP A 62 11.36 -5.64 3.91
C ASP A 62 10.65 -4.41 4.48
N SER A 63 9.38 -4.54 4.85
CA SER A 63 8.61 -3.47 5.52
C SER A 63 9.07 -3.19 6.96
N LEU A 64 9.79 -4.14 7.56
CA LEU A 64 10.25 -4.09 8.95
C LEU A 64 11.71 -3.62 9.07
N GLY A 65 12.50 -3.71 7.99
CA GLY A 65 13.94 -3.47 8.03
C GLY A 65 14.36 -2.05 8.46
N ASP A 66 13.48 -1.06 8.27
CA ASP A 66 13.75 0.32 8.72
C ASP A 66 13.45 0.53 10.22
N ILE A 67 12.82 -0.45 10.89
CA ILE A 67 12.30 -0.32 12.26
C ILE A 67 12.94 -1.36 13.20
N LEU A 68 13.23 -2.56 12.69
CA LEU A 68 13.85 -3.65 13.43
C LEU A 68 15.34 -3.70 13.11
N GLU A 69 16.15 -3.34 14.10
CA GLU A 69 17.61 -3.45 14.04
C GLU A 69 18.02 -4.93 14.17
N PRO A 70 18.91 -5.43 13.29
CA PRO A 70 19.49 -6.76 13.44
C PRO A 70 20.12 -6.97 14.82
N ASP A 71 20.07 -8.21 15.31
CA ASP A 71 20.60 -8.65 16.60
C ASP A 71 19.98 -7.99 17.84
N SER A 72 18.93 -7.19 17.67
CA SER A 72 18.20 -6.57 18.77
C SER A 72 17.06 -7.46 19.28
N PRO A 73 16.78 -7.44 20.60
CA PRO A 73 15.68 -8.19 21.19
C PRO A 73 14.35 -7.47 20.96
N TYR A 74 13.37 -8.21 20.44
CA TYR A 74 12.02 -7.71 20.21
C TYR A 74 10.97 -8.65 20.80
N GLN A 75 9.91 -8.07 21.34
CA GLN A 75 8.73 -8.84 21.72
C GLN A 75 7.89 -9.08 20.47
N ILE A 76 7.55 -10.35 20.23
CA ILE A 76 6.61 -10.79 19.20
C ILE A 76 5.43 -11.42 19.88
N LYS A 77 4.23 -11.04 19.44
CA LYS A 77 2.97 -11.61 19.90
C LYS A 77 2.17 -12.18 18.74
N VAL A 78 1.69 -13.41 18.90
CA VAL A 78 0.74 -14.09 18.00
C VAL A 78 -0.60 -14.16 18.75
N PRO A 79 -1.49 -13.16 18.60
CA PRO A 79 -2.65 -13.01 19.45
C PRO A 79 -3.59 -14.21 19.44
N GLU A 80 -3.76 -14.86 18.28
CA GLU A 80 -4.70 -15.97 18.09
C GLU A 80 -4.28 -17.24 18.85
N LEU A 81 -2.99 -17.35 19.18
CA LEU A 81 -2.43 -18.48 19.92
C LEU A 81 -2.07 -18.12 21.36
N GLU A 82 -2.34 -16.87 21.77
CA GLU A 82 -1.93 -16.29 23.06
C GLU A 82 -0.41 -16.40 23.33
N ILE A 83 0.40 -16.49 22.28
CA ILE A 83 1.85 -16.61 22.39
C ILE A 83 2.46 -15.22 22.43
N THR A 84 3.28 -14.96 23.43
CA THR A 84 4.14 -13.77 23.50
C THR A 84 5.55 -14.21 23.85
N SER A 85 6.54 -13.83 23.04
CA SER A 85 7.93 -14.23 23.25
C SER A 85 8.88 -13.10 22.87
N THR A 86 10.02 -13.03 23.56
CA THR A 86 11.12 -12.14 23.17
C THR A 86 12.11 -12.92 22.33
N VAL A 87 12.42 -12.39 21.15
CA VAL A 87 13.32 -13.01 20.17
C VAL A 87 14.36 -12.02 19.70
N ILE A 88 15.52 -12.55 19.30
CA ILE A 88 16.55 -11.76 18.63
C ILE A 88 16.18 -11.70 17.15
N TRP A 89 16.09 -10.48 16.60
CA TRP A 89 15.75 -10.30 15.19
C TRP A 89 16.97 -10.58 14.31
N PRO A 90 16.88 -11.48 13.33
CA PRO A 90 18.02 -11.81 12.48
C PRO A 90 18.32 -10.68 11.49
N GLU A 91 19.53 -10.67 10.95
CA GLU A 91 19.86 -9.84 9.79
C GLU A 91 19.06 -10.32 8.56
N ILE A 92 18.20 -9.43 8.02
CA ILE A 92 17.41 -9.70 6.82
C ILE A 92 18.09 -9.00 5.64
N VAL A 93 18.53 -9.79 4.66
CA VAL A 93 19.04 -9.26 3.40
C VAL A 93 17.86 -8.72 2.59
N GLY A 94 17.66 -7.41 2.50
CA GLY A 94 16.48 -6.86 1.81
C GLY A 94 16.43 -7.19 0.31
N LYS A 95 15.22 -7.27 -0.30
CA LYS A 95 15.09 -7.49 -1.77
C LYS A 95 15.60 -6.32 -2.60
N ARG A 96 15.76 -5.14 -1.98
CA ARG A 96 16.29 -3.93 -2.63
C ARG A 96 17.77 -4.11 -2.94
N GLY A 97 18.04 -4.66 -4.13
CA GLY A 97 19.38 -4.78 -4.67
C GLY A 97 20.12 -3.45 -4.64
N ALA A 98 21.21 -3.37 -3.86
CA ALA A 98 22.44 -2.64 -4.15
C ALA A 98 22.36 -1.20 -4.69
N SER A 99 21.28 -0.44 -4.51
CA SER A 99 21.18 0.93 -5.06
C SER A 99 21.10 2.04 -4.00
N THR A 100 21.13 1.72 -2.72
CA THR A 100 21.41 2.70 -1.68
C THR A 100 22.90 2.65 -1.37
N GLY A 101 23.65 3.51 -2.05
CA GLY A 101 25.03 3.83 -1.68
C GLY A 101 25.06 4.18 -0.19
N VAL A 102 25.64 3.28 0.59
CA VAL A 102 25.86 3.41 2.01
C VAL A 102 26.73 4.65 2.23
N ILE A 103 26.10 5.75 2.67
CA ILE A 103 26.84 6.81 3.36
C ILE A 103 27.18 6.24 4.73
N ASN A 104 28.29 5.50 4.80
CA ASN A 104 28.91 5.14 6.07
C ASN A 104 29.34 6.45 6.73
N THR A 105 28.51 7.00 7.62
CA THR A 105 28.94 7.96 8.63
C THR A 105 29.71 7.20 9.72
N THR A 106 30.87 6.67 9.32
CA THR A 106 31.93 6.31 10.26
C THR A 106 32.35 7.59 10.97
N LYS A 107 31.89 7.73 12.20
CA LYS A 107 32.30 8.77 13.14
C LYS A 107 33.83 8.68 13.28
N ALA A 108 34.53 9.65 12.68
CA ALA A 108 35.97 9.76 12.74
C ALA A 108 36.42 9.90 14.21
N SER A 109 36.95 8.82 14.78
CA SER A 109 37.79 8.86 15.96
C SER A 109 39.20 9.21 15.51
N SER A 110 39.74 10.29 16.07
CA SER A 110 41.07 10.83 15.83
C SER A 110 42.18 9.78 15.95
N PRO A 111 43.19 9.77 15.05
CA PRO A 111 44.35 8.91 15.23
C PRO A 111 45.29 9.53 16.27
N SER A 112 45.31 8.94 17.48
CA SER A 112 46.41 9.13 18.41
C SER A 112 47.65 8.41 17.86
N LYS A 113 48.67 9.22 17.65
CA LYS A 113 50.02 8.87 17.20
C LYS A 113 50.70 8.02 18.28
N VAL A 114 50.73 6.69 18.10
CA VAL A 114 51.58 5.81 18.90
C VAL A 114 52.54 5.08 17.97
N LYS A 115 53.81 5.20 18.33
CA LYS A 115 55.01 4.80 17.62
C LYS A 115 55.49 3.50 18.26
N THR A 116 55.53 2.39 17.54
CA THR A 116 56.17 1.15 18.03
C THR A 116 56.78 0.38 16.85
N PRO A 117 57.90 -0.32 17.07
CA PRO A 117 58.91 -0.60 16.05
C PRO A 117 58.74 -1.96 15.37
N ILE A 118 59.50 -2.07 14.28
CA ILE A 118 59.80 -3.20 13.42
C ILE A 118 60.41 -4.37 14.23
N ILE A 119 59.82 -5.56 14.11
CA ILE A 119 60.39 -6.91 14.33
C ILE A 119 59.57 -7.83 13.40
N GLU A 120 60.04 -8.20 12.21
CA GLU A 120 60.89 -9.37 11.90
C GLU A 120 60.21 -10.73 12.18
N GLU A 121 59.64 -11.29 11.10
CA GLU A 121 59.70 -12.67 10.64
C GLU A 121 59.71 -13.83 11.66
N GLU A 122 58.64 -14.64 11.68
CA GLU A 122 58.78 -16.10 11.76
C GLU A 122 57.52 -16.85 11.26
N GLN A 123 57.75 -17.68 10.26
CA GLN A 123 56.89 -18.76 9.76
C GLN A 123 56.85 -19.89 10.81
N PRO A 124 55.75 -20.64 10.99
CA PRO A 124 55.83 -22.05 10.58
C PRO A 124 54.51 -22.74 10.17
N ALA A 125 54.74 -23.79 9.37
CA ALA A 125 54.11 -25.12 9.41
C ALA A 125 52.59 -25.29 9.13
N SER A 126 52.38 -25.84 7.94
CA SER A 126 51.32 -26.77 7.55
C SER A 126 50.96 -27.82 8.62
N LEU A 127 49.66 -27.99 8.88
CA LEU A 127 49.10 -29.13 9.60
C LEU A 127 47.88 -29.65 8.83
N SER A 128 48.09 -30.78 8.15
CA SER A 128 47.08 -31.61 7.49
C SER A 128 46.26 -32.36 8.54
N PHE A 129 44.93 -32.29 8.43
CA PHE A 129 44.01 -33.19 9.14
C PHE A 129 43.31 -34.10 8.13
N GLU A 130 43.59 -35.38 8.29
CA GLU A 130 42.98 -36.53 7.66
C GLU A 130 42.04 -37.14 8.70
N THR A 131 40.75 -37.27 8.38
CA THR A 131 39.80 -38.04 9.20
C THR A 131 38.87 -38.83 8.29
N GLU A 132 38.98 -40.15 8.42
CA GLU A 132 38.22 -41.21 7.75
C GLU A 132 36.71 -41.19 8.05
N PRO A 133 35.90 -41.87 7.20
CA PRO A 133 34.47 -42.06 7.40
C PRO A 133 34.18 -43.28 8.30
N GLN A 134 33.38 -43.11 9.35
CA GLN A 134 32.81 -44.23 10.09
C GLN A 134 31.37 -44.52 9.66
N THR A 135 31.22 -45.64 8.98
CA THR A 135 30.01 -46.43 8.84
C THR A 135 29.65 -47.07 10.19
N SER A 136 28.41 -46.90 10.66
CA SER A 136 27.82 -47.75 11.71
C SER A 136 26.39 -48.13 11.36
N SER A 137 26.20 -49.44 11.31
CA SER A 137 25.00 -50.23 11.09
C SER A 137 24.04 -50.26 12.29
N LEU A 138 22.73 -50.19 12.00
CA LEU A 138 21.56 -50.98 12.49
C LEU A 138 21.49 -51.47 13.97
N PRO A 139 20.29 -51.51 14.60
CA PRO A 139 19.34 -52.59 14.32
C PRO A 139 17.83 -52.26 14.31
N SER A 140 17.11 -53.20 13.67
CA SER A 140 15.66 -53.39 13.59
C SER A 140 14.97 -53.71 14.92
N SER A 141 13.75 -53.19 15.06
CA SER A 141 12.63 -53.73 15.87
C SER A 141 11.36 -53.10 15.28
N LEU A 142 10.45 -53.78 14.57
CA LEU A 142 9.60 -54.95 14.90
C LEU A 142 8.64 -54.70 16.09
N ILE A 143 7.52 -54.02 15.82
CA ILE A 143 6.27 -53.98 16.59
C ILE A 143 5.18 -53.71 15.51
N GLU A 144 4.47 -54.71 14.98
CA GLU A 144 3.37 -55.52 15.50
C GLU A 144 2.08 -54.73 15.78
N ASP A 145 1.00 -55.28 15.21
CA ASP A 145 -0.35 -54.78 15.02
C ASP A 145 -1.04 -54.16 16.25
N THR A 146 -2.00 -53.26 16.02
CA THR A 146 -3.41 -53.34 16.45
C THR A 146 -4.11 -52.02 16.09
N HIS A 147 -4.93 -51.99 15.04
CA HIS A 147 -5.92 -50.91 14.84
C HIS A 147 -7.31 -51.47 15.15
N GLU A 148 -7.74 -51.22 16.37
CA GLU A 148 -9.08 -51.51 16.86
C GLU A 148 -10.02 -50.36 16.47
N GLU A 149 -11.15 -50.76 15.91
CA GLU A 149 -12.28 -49.98 15.46
C GLU A 149 -13.02 -49.38 16.66
N GLN A 150 -13.00 -48.06 16.85
CA GLN A 150 -13.93 -47.39 17.77
C GLN A 150 -14.72 -46.28 17.10
N LYS A 151 -15.91 -46.71 16.73
CA LYS A 151 -17.12 -45.94 16.44
C LYS A 151 -17.59 -45.25 17.72
N THR A 152 -17.63 -43.93 17.74
CA THR A 152 -18.34 -43.16 18.77
C THR A 152 -19.33 -42.20 18.12
N ASP A 153 -20.58 -42.67 18.08
CA ASP A 153 -21.79 -41.86 17.97
C ASP A 153 -22.02 -41.10 19.28
N TYR A 154 -21.84 -39.78 19.28
CA TYR A 154 -22.29 -38.81 20.29
C TYR A 154 -22.33 -37.44 19.58
N PHE A 155 -23.28 -36.52 19.70
CA PHE A 155 -24.45 -36.38 20.53
C PHE A 155 -25.30 -35.23 19.95
N THR A 156 -26.55 -35.18 20.39
CA THR A 156 -27.71 -34.50 19.83
C THR A 156 -28.01 -33.17 20.53
N GLN A 157 -28.68 -32.26 19.80
CA GLN A 157 -29.55 -31.16 20.27
C GLN A 157 -28.97 -30.02 21.14
N ILE A 158 -29.06 -28.80 20.60
CA ILE A 158 -29.45 -27.64 21.39
C ILE A 158 -30.76 -27.11 20.79
N GLN A 159 -31.83 -27.32 21.54
CA GLN A 159 -33.18 -26.82 21.30
C GLN A 159 -33.45 -25.68 22.27
N ASN A 160 -34.16 -24.67 21.75
CA ASN A 160 -34.84 -23.55 22.40
C ASN A 160 -35.13 -23.69 23.89
N LYS A 161 -34.97 -22.59 24.64
CA LYS A 161 -35.70 -22.38 25.87
C LYS A 161 -36.07 -20.91 26.07
N ASP A 162 -37.35 -20.64 25.82
CA ASP A 162 -38.11 -19.49 26.28
C ASP A 162 -38.30 -19.50 27.81
N ASP A 163 -38.61 -18.30 28.31
CA ASP A 163 -39.39 -17.94 29.49
C ASP A 163 -38.97 -18.45 30.89
N LYS A 164 -38.63 -17.49 31.76
CA LYS A 164 -39.16 -17.50 33.13
C LYS A 164 -39.25 -16.10 33.76
N GLU A 165 -40.50 -15.67 33.84
CA GLU A 165 -41.11 -14.74 34.78
C GLU A 165 -40.94 -15.25 36.23
N GLU A 166 -40.53 -14.38 37.16
CA GLU A 166 -40.91 -14.50 38.59
C GLU A 166 -40.69 -13.17 39.35
N ASP A 167 -41.67 -12.91 40.20
CA ASP A 167 -42.02 -11.67 40.90
C ASP A 167 -41.16 -11.29 42.13
N ALA A 168 -40.96 -9.95 42.28
CA ALA A 168 -41.02 -9.11 43.49
C ALA A 168 -40.04 -9.32 44.70
N PRO A 169 -39.91 -8.38 45.69
CA PRO A 169 -40.48 -7.03 45.85
C PRO A 169 -39.50 -5.88 46.25
N LEU A 170 -39.97 -4.64 46.01
CA LEU A 170 -39.85 -3.40 46.82
C LEU A 170 -38.57 -3.09 47.63
N VAL A 171 -37.75 -2.15 47.12
CA VAL A 171 -37.11 -1.10 47.93
C VAL A 171 -37.13 0.22 47.15
N SER A 172 -37.82 1.21 47.71
CA SER A 172 -37.99 2.56 47.19
C SER A 172 -36.91 3.51 47.75
N GLU A 173 -36.19 4.21 46.88
CA GLU A 173 -35.55 5.49 47.21
C GLU A 173 -35.75 6.54 46.08
N PRO A 174 -35.89 7.83 46.41
CA PRO A 174 -36.34 8.87 45.48
C PRO A 174 -35.16 9.55 44.77
N SER A 175 -35.09 9.42 43.43
CA SER A 175 -34.14 10.20 42.62
C SER A 175 -34.85 11.07 41.58
N LYS A 176 -34.92 12.36 41.94
CA LYS A 176 -34.95 13.57 41.10
C LYS A 176 -35.67 13.50 39.73
N ARG A 177 -36.85 14.12 39.72
CA ARG A 177 -37.52 14.69 38.53
C ARG A 177 -36.52 15.44 37.63
N HIS A 178 -36.27 14.92 36.43
CA HIS A 178 -35.84 15.74 35.30
C HIS A 178 -37.09 16.18 34.52
N GLN A 179 -37.35 17.48 34.53
CA GLN A 179 -38.36 18.11 33.70
C GLN A 179 -38.01 17.88 32.22
N SER A 180 -38.92 17.23 31.50
CA SER A 180 -38.88 17.03 30.06
C SER A 180 -39.04 18.36 29.32
N SER A 181 -37.95 18.91 28.79
CA SER A 181 -37.94 20.06 27.88
C SER A 181 -38.07 19.62 26.41
N VAL A 182 -39.18 18.95 26.07
CA VAL A 182 -39.39 18.40 24.71
C VAL A 182 -39.96 19.38 23.66
N PRO A 183 -40.43 20.63 23.91
CA PRO A 183 -40.96 21.44 22.80
C PRO A 183 -39.92 22.26 22.02
N VAL A 184 -38.64 22.34 22.44
CA VAL A 184 -37.66 23.25 21.80
C VAL A 184 -36.97 22.63 20.58
N ILE A 185 -36.74 21.31 20.57
CA ILE A 185 -36.00 20.64 19.48
C ILE A 185 -36.87 20.48 18.22
N LEU A 186 -38.19 20.34 18.36
CA LEU A 186 -39.09 20.25 17.20
C LEU A 186 -39.25 21.59 16.44
N LEU A 187 -39.14 22.72 17.15
CA LEU A 187 -39.22 24.05 16.53
C LEU A 187 -37.94 24.41 15.74
N SER A 188 -36.75 23.95 16.18
CA SER A 188 -35.51 24.22 15.46
C SER A 188 -35.43 23.45 14.13
N ILE A 189 -35.89 22.20 14.10
CA ILE A 189 -35.91 21.38 12.87
C ILE A 189 -36.86 21.98 11.83
N LEU A 190 -38.04 22.48 12.24
CA LEU A 190 -38.98 23.11 11.32
C LEU A 190 -38.43 24.43 10.74
N GLY A 191 -37.70 25.21 11.53
CA GLY A 191 -37.04 26.45 11.07
C GLY A 191 -35.94 26.19 10.03
N VAL A 192 -35.14 25.15 10.21
CA VAL A 192 -34.07 24.77 9.25
C VAL A 192 -34.68 24.25 7.94
N CYS A 193 -35.74 23.44 8.00
CA CYS A 193 -36.44 22.97 6.79
C CYS A 193 -37.04 24.12 5.97
N LEU A 194 -37.59 25.16 6.61
CA LEU A 194 -38.14 26.32 5.91
C LEU A 194 -37.05 27.19 5.25
N LEU A 195 -35.87 27.30 5.85
CA LEU A 195 -34.74 28.03 5.25
C LEU A 195 -34.17 27.30 4.03
N LEU A 196 -34.09 25.96 4.07
CA LEU A 196 -33.61 25.17 2.92
C LEU A 196 -34.59 25.20 1.74
N ALA A 197 -35.90 25.15 2.01
CA ALA A 197 -36.92 25.25 0.96
C ALA A 197 -36.96 26.66 0.31
N GLY A 198 -36.77 27.72 1.10
CA GLY A 198 -36.70 29.10 0.59
C GLY A 198 -35.46 29.37 -0.28
N GLY A 199 -34.31 28.79 0.07
CA GLY A 199 -33.05 28.96 -0.68
C GLY A 199 -33.09 28.39 -2.10
N ALA A 200 -33.71 27.22 -2.28
CA ALA A 200 -33.80 26.56 -3.59
C ALA A 200 -34.63 27.36 -4.60
N ILE A 201 -35.71 28.01 -4.16
CA ILE A 201 -36.58 28.81 -5.02
C ILE A 201 -35.89 30.11 -5.48
N ALA A 202 -35.12 30.74 -4.59
CA ALA A 202 -34.36 31.95 -4.94
C ALA A 202 -33.23 31.64 -5.96
N TYR A 203 -32.56 30.50 -5.82
CA TYR A 203 -31.46 30.11 -6.70
C TYR A 203 -31.91 29.82 -8.14
N ILE A 204 -33.06 29.15 -8.32
CA ILE A 204 -33.63 28.89 -9.66
C ILE A 204 -34.06 30.20 -10.33
N LYS A 205 -34.54 31.19 -9.57
CA LYS A 205 -35.00 32.46 -10.13
C LYS A 205 -33.84 33.41 -10.53
N PHE A 206 -32.65 33.23 -9.96
CA PHE A 206 -31.47 34.08 -10.24
C PHE A 206 -30.43 33.46 -11.18
N SER A 207 -30.51 32.15 -11.43
CA SER A 207 -29.61 31.46 -12.38
C SER A 207 -30.12 31.68 -13.81
N LYS A 208 -29.71 32.79 -14.44
CA LYS A 208 -29.93 33.02 -15.87
C LYS A 208 -29.17 31.94 -16.67
N PRO A 209 -29.78 31.33 -17.71
CA PRO A 209 -29.07 30.41 -18.58
C PRO A 209 -27.96 31.16 -19.32
N HIS A 210 -26.72 30.68 -19.18
CA HIS A 210 -25.59 31.15 -19.96
C HIS A 210 -25.81 30.72 -21.40
N SER A 211 -26.00 31.70 -22.29
CA SER A 211 -26.08 31.52 -23.72
C SER A 211 -24.77 30.94 -24.26
N GLU A 212 -24.88 29.90 -25.09
CA GLU A 212 -23.78 29.30 -25.83
C GLU A 212 -23.06 30.34 -26.71
N PRO A 213 -21.72 30.31 -26.83
CA PRO A 213 -21.02 31.13 -27.80
C PRO A 213 -21.17 30.56 -29.21
N THR A 214 -21.92 31.30 -30.02
CA THR A 214 -22.04 31.24 -31.48
C THR A 214 -20.69 31.10 -32.19
N LYS A 215 -20.58 30.08 -33.05
CA LYS A 215 -19.54 29.93 -34.08
C LYS A 215 -19.86 30.82 -35.28
N GLU A 216 -19.20 31.98 -35.42
CA GLU A 216 -19.13 32.82 -36.63
C GLU A 216 -17.95 33.79 -36.43
N GLN A 217 -17.05 34.16 -37.35
CA GLN A 217 -16.86 33.98 -38.79
C GLN A 217 -15.36 34.21 -39.05
N ILE A 218 -14.70 33.34 -39.80
CA ILE A 218 -13.37 33.62 -40.37
C ILE A 218 -13.59 34.49 -41.60
N VAL A 219 -13.20 35.76 -41.49
CA VAL A 219 -13.22 36.74 -42.59
C VAL A 219 -12.21 36.31 -43.65
N LYS A 220 -12.77 35.96 -44.80
CA LYS A 220 -12.13 35.75 -46.10
C LYS A 220 -11.42 37.03 -46.54
N LYS A 221 -10.09 37.03 -46.54
CA LYS A 221 -9.28 38.06 -47.20
C LYS A 221 -9.02 37.62 -48.64
N GLU A 222 -9.66 38.30 -49.58
CA GLU A 222 -9.39 38.22 -51.01
C GLU A 222 -7.98 38.74 -51.30
N GLU A 223 -7.21 37.96 -52.06
CA GLU A 223 -5.96 38.39 -52.69
C GLU A 223 -6.07 38.13 -54.20
N PRO A 224 -5.61 39.06 -55.06
CA PRO A 224 -6.08 39.15 -56.43
C PRO A 224 -5.37 38.17 -57.38
N LYS A 225 -6.20 37.67 -58.29
CA LYS A 225 -5.94 36.98 -59.56
C LYS A 225 -4.72 37.56 -60.30
N LYS A 226 -3.70 36.73 -60.55
CA LYS A 226 -2.69 36.93 -61.61
C LYS A 226 -2.52 35.65 -62.42
N GLU A 227 -2.31 35.87 -63.70
CA GLU A 227 -2.65 35.02 -64.84
C GLU A 227 -1.82 33.74 -65.02
N LEU A 228 -2.45 32.77 -65.68
CA LEU A 228 -1.84 31.59 -66.30
C LEU A 228 -0.70 31.96 -67.27
N PRO A 229 0.27 31.04 -67.44
CA PRO A 229 0.35 30.40 -68.76
C PRO A 229 0.51 28.87 -68.71
N LYS A 230 -0.40 28.22 -69.43
CA LYS A 230 -0.20 27.19 -70.47
C LYS A 230 0.80 26.04 -70.24
N ALA A 231 0.20 24.88 -69.95
CA ALA A 231 0.44 23.54 -70.51
C ALA A 231 1.87 23.07 -70.82
N ALA A 232 2.35 22.13 -69.99
CA ALA A 232 3.23 21.04 -70.42
C ALA A 232 2.70 19.73 -69.82
N GLU A 233 2.10 18.91 -70.69
CA GLU A 233 1.62 17.57 -70.42
C GLU A 233 2.81 16.67 -70.08
N THR A 234 2.96 16.31 -68.80
CA THR A 234 3.97 15.37 -68.32
C THR A 234 3.29 14.10 -67.82
N LYS A 235 3.85 12.97 -68.28
CA LYS A 235 3.49 11.58 -68.01
C LYS A 235 2.93 11.34 -66.59
N PRO A 236 1.94 10.42 -66.43
CA PRO A 236 1.50 9.98 -65.11
C PRO A 236 2.69 9.41 -64.31
N PRO A 237 3.05 9.98 -63.16
CA PRO A 237 3.99 9.34 -62.26
C PRO A 237 3.35 8.06 -61.70
N ALA A 238 4.10 6.97 -61.69
CA ALA A 238 3.72 5.73 -61.02
C ALA A 238 3.27 6.02 -59.58
N PRO A 239 2.30 5.27 -59.02
CA PRO A 239 1.81 5.49 -57.67
C PRO A 239 2.97 5.34 -56.69
N VAL A 240 3.44 6.48 -56.18
CA VAL A 240 4.38 6.54 -55.06
C VAL A 240 3.66 5.90 -53.88
N GLN A 241 4.05 4.68 -53.52
CA GLN A 241 3.56 4.06 -52.29
C GLN A 241 3.85 5.04 -51.14
N PRO A 242 2.85 5.43 -50.34
CA PRO A 242 3.08 6.31 -49.21
C PRO A 242 4.15 5.67 -48.32
N PRO A 243 5.17 6.44 -47.88
CA PRO A 243 6.24 5.91 -47.05
C PRO A 243 5.61 5.24 -45.83
N LYS A 244 5.98 3.98 -45.61
CA LYS A 244 5.57 3.19 -44.46
C LYS A 244 5.97 3.97 -43.21
N ALA A 245 4.98 4.48 -42.47
CA ALA A 245 5.22 5.32 -41.30
C ALA A 245 6.13 4.57 -40.33
N GLU A 246 7.26 5.17 -39.97
CA GLU A 246 8.09 4.66 -38.89
C GLU A 246 7.29 4.72 -37.58
N PRO A 247 7.42 3.70 -36.72
CA PRO A 247 6.67 3.68 -35.47
C PRO A 247 7.03 4.89 -34.63
N SER A 248 6.01 5.59 -34.14
CA SER A 248 6.21 6.79 -33.34
C SER A 248 7.01 6.43 -32.07
N PHE A 249 7.81 7.36 -31.55
CA PHE A 249 8.56 7.12 -30.30
C PHE A 249 7.66 6.60 -29.16
N ALA A 250 6.41 7.06 -29.11
CA ALA A 250 5.40 6.58 -28.17
C ALA A 250 5.08 5.08 -28.30
N GLU A 251 5.10 4.52 -29.52
CA GLU A 251 4.91 3.08 -29.73
C GLU A 251 6.12 2.26 -29.28
N ASN A 252 7.33 2.85 -29.34
CA ASN A 252 8.54 2.17 -28.89
C ASN A 252 8.60 2.03 -27.36
N LEU A 253 8.08 3.00 -26.59
CA LEU A 253 8.04 2.92 -25.13
C LEU A 253 7.20 1.74 -24.61
N GLN A 254 6.17 1.33 -25.36
CA GLN A 254 5.24 0.28 -24.93
C GLN A 254 5.92 -1.10 -24.82
N LYS A 255 7.01 -1.31 -25.55
CA LYS A 255 7.77 -2.56 -25.59
C LYS A 255 8.94 -2.57 -24.60
N MET A 256 9.21 -1.45 -23.94
CA MET A 256 10.34 -1.29 -23.02
C MET A 256 9.95 -1.72 -21.60
N SER A 257 10.95 -2.15 -20.83
CA SER A 257 10.78 -2.35 -19.38
C SER A 257 10.58 -1.02 -18.66
N VAL A 258 10.06 -1.05 -17.42
CA VAL A 258 9.88 0.18 -16.60
C VAL A 258 11.18 0.99 -16.46
N PRO A 259 12.35 0.39 -16.11
CA PRO A 259 13.59 1.14 -16.01
C PRO A 259 14.03 1.77 -17.33
N GLU A 260 13.84 1.07 -18.46
CA GLU A 260 14.17 1.60 -19.78
C GLU A 260 13.28 2.77 -20.18
N VAL A 261 11.98 2.74 -19.85
CA VAL A 261 11.09 3.89 -20.07
C VAL A 261 11.59 5.08 -19.25
N ILE A 262 11.94 4.87 -17.98
CA ILE A 262 12.43 5.93 -17.08
C ILE A 262 13.73 6.58 -17.60
N ASP A 263 14.63 5.76 -18.16
CA ASP A 263 15.94 6.19 -18.68
C ASP A 263 15.85 6.86 -20.06
N LYS A 264 15.05 6.28 -20.97
CA LYS A 264 15.02 6.68 -22.38
C LYS A 264 13.89 7.63 -22.74
N ALA A 265 12.91 7.85 -21.86
CA ALA A 265 11.83 8.80 -22.13
C ALA A 265 12.38 10.24 -22.29
N PRO A 266 11.98 10.98 -23.33
CA PRO A 266 12.47 12.33 -23.61
C PRO A 266 12.16 13.35 -22.52
N ASN A 267 11.09 13.12 -21.76
CA ASN A 267 10.65 13.98 -20.67
C ASN A 267 9.72 13.23 -19.72
N THR A 268 9.45 13.83 -18.56
CA THR A 268 8.57 13.28 -17.52
C THR A 268 7.14 13.06 -18.01
N VAL A 269 6.64 13.93 -18.91
CA VAL A 269 5.28 13.81 -19.47
C VAL A 269 5.11 12.49 -20.23
N MET A 270 6.13 12.04 -20.96
CA MET A 270 6.10 10.74 -21.65
C MET A 270 6.07 9.56 -20.66
N ILE A 271 6.79 9.68 -19.52
CA ILE A 271 6.73 8.69 -18.43
C ILE A 271 5.30 8.64 -17.86
N THR A 272 4.68 9.79 -17.61
CA THR A 272 3.29 9.88 -17.13
C THR A 272 2.30 9.26 -18.10
N GLN A 273 2.44 9.53 -19.41
CA GLN A 273 1.56 8.97 -20.44
C GLN A 273 1.68 7.45 -20.52
N GLU A 274 2.90 6.92 -20.51
CA GLU A 274 3.13 5.48 -20.53
C GLU A 274 2.64 4.81 -19.23
N GLY A 275 2.84 5.44 -18.08
CA GLY A 275 2.28 4.98 -16.80
C GLY A 275 0.75 4.85 -16.85
N LYS A 276 0.05 5.88 -17.35
CA LYS A 276 -1.41 5.82 -17.58
C LYS A 276 -1.82 4.68 -18.51
N ARG A 277 -1.12 4.53 -19.64
CA ARG A 277 -1.42 3.47 -20.62
C ARG A 277 -1.29 2.08 -20.00
N ARG A 278 -0.26 1.85 -19.17
CA ARG A 278 -0.07 0.58 -18.46
C ARG A 278 -1.17 0.30 -17.46
N LEU A 279 -1.64 1.32 -16.72
CA LEU A 279 -2.82 1.17 -15.85
C LEU A 279 -4.07 0.78 -16.63
N GLU A 280 -4.32 1.40 -17.78
CA GLU A 280 -5.45 1.05 -18.67
C GLU A 280 -5.33 -0.38 -19.22
N ALA A 281 -4.10 -0.84 -19.47
CA ALA A 281 -3.77 -2.20 -19.87
C ALA A 281 -3.73 -3.22 -18.71
N LYS A 282 -4.14 -2.82 -17.50
CA LYS A 282 -4.09 -3.64 -16.26
C LYS A 282 -2.69 -4.11 -15.86
N GLN A 283 -1.65 -3.44 -16.35
CA GLN A 283 -0.26 -3.60 -15.89
C GLN A 283 -0.06 -2.65 -14.71
N PHE A 284 -0.72 -2.96 -13.59
CA PHE A 284 -0.90 -2.02 -12.47
C PHE A 284 0.41 -1.62 -11.80
N ASP A 285 1.24 -2.60 -11.43
CA ASP A 285 2.52 -2.35 -10.75
C ASP A 285 3.43 -1.45 -11.59
N ASP A 286 3.61 -1.79 -12.86
CA ASP A 286 4.40 -0.99 -13.80
C ASP A 286 3.85 0.42 -13.98
N GLY A 287 2.53 0.55 -14.12
CA GLY A 287 1.86 1.83 -14.31
C GLY A 287 2.04 2.75 -13.11
N ILE A 288 1.90 2.21 -11.90
CA ILE A 288 2.11 2.94 -10.64
C ILE A 288 3.57 3.39 -10.52
N LEU A 289 4.54 2.48 -10.72
CA LEU A 289 5.97 2.81 -10.62
C LEU A 289 6.39 3.94 -11.57
N LEU A 290 5.85 3.94 -12.80
CA LEU A 290 6.11 5.02 -13.75
C LEU A 290 5.50 6.34 -13.30
N LEU A 291 4.26 6.33 -12.80
CA LEU A 291 3.62 7.54 -12.27
C LEU A 291 4.36 8.08 -11.04
N GLU A 292 4.82 7.21 -10.14
CA GLU A 292 5.60 7.61 -8.97
C GLU A 292 6.94 8.24 -9.37
N ASN A 293 7.62 7.66 -10.36
CA ASN A 293 8.86 8.25 -10.89
C ASN A 293 8.62 9.63 -11.52
N ALA A 294 7.56 9.77 -12.32
CA ALA A 294 7.21 11.05 -12.94
C ALA A 294 6.80 12.10 -11.88
N ALA A 295 6.01 11.71 -10.89
CA ALA A 295 5.63 12.58 -9.77
C ALA A 295 6.84 13.00 -8.93
N ALA A 296 7.78 12.10 -8.65
CA ALA A 296 9.03 12.42 -7.96
C ALA A 296 9.89 13.44 -8.73
N LYS A 297 9.78 13.46 -10.06
CA LYS A 297 10.42 14.46 -10.94
C LYS A 297 9.60 15.75 -11.12
N GLY A 298 8.49 15.92 -10.39
CA GLY A 298 7.69 17.15 -10.40
C GLY A 298 6.55 17.17 -11.42
N ASP A 299 6.22 16.04 -12.06
CA ASP A 299 5.08 15.99 -12.98
C ASP A 299 3.75 16.06 -12.21
N THR A 300 3.09 17.22 -12.29
CA THR A 300 1.86 17.49 -11.53
C THR A 300 0.68 16.65 -12.00
N LEU A 301 0.66 16.24 -13.28
CA LEU A 301 -0.37 15.35 -13.81
C LEU A 301 -0.22 13.93 -13.23
N ALA A 302 1.00 13.42 -13.11
CA ALA A 302 1.26 12.16 -12.42
C ALA A 302 0.84 12.22 -10.94
N MET A 303 1.15 13.32 -10.25
CA MET A 303 0.67 13.54 -8.88
C MET A 303 -0.85 13.50 -8.80
N LEU A 304 -1.56 14.19 -9.68
CA LEU A 304 -3.03 14.12 -9.73
C LEU A 304 -3.52 12.68 -9.93
N LYS A 305 -2.91 11.91 -10.83
CA LYS A 305 -3.30 10.52 -11.08
C LYS A 305 -3.06 9.62 -9.87
N LEU A 306 -1.91 9.73 -9.19
CA LEU A 306 -1.65 9.00 -7.95
C LEU A 306 -2.61 9.41 -6.84
N GLY A 307 -2.87 10.71 -6.69
CA GLY A 307 -3.83 11.22 -5.72
C GLY A 307 -5.23 10.63 -5.90
N LEU A 308 -5.70 10.53 -7.16
CA LEU A 308 -6.98 9.89 -7.49
C LEU A 308 -6.98 8.38 -7.27
N LEU A 309 -5.86 7.69 -7.50
CA LEU A 309 -5.74 6.25 -7.25
C LEU A 309 -5.88 5.93 -5.77
N TYR A 310 -5.17 6.67 -4.91
CA TYR A 310 -5.19 6.49 -3.45
C TYR A 310 -6.45 7.06 -2.78
N SER A 311 -7.19 7.95 -3.45
CA SER A 311 -8.34 8.65 -2.88
C SER A 311 -9.46 7.67 -2.50
N PRO A 312 -9.95 7.66 -1.24
CA PRO A 312 -11.11 6.87 -0.84
C PRO A 312 -12.42 7.34 -1.51
N VAL A 313 -12.45 8.54 -2.11
CA VAL A 313 -13.62 9.07 -2.82
C VAL A 313 -13.86 8.34 -4.14
N ASP A 314 -12.79 8.05 -4.88
CA ASP A 314 -12.82 7.46 -6.22
C ASP A 314 -12.30 6.01 -6.25
N PHE A 315 -12.04 5.44 -5.07
CA PHE A 315 -11.44 4.12 -4.93
C PHE A 315 -12.30 3.02 -5.56
N LYS A 316 -11.64 2.13 -6.30
CA LYS A 316 -12.27 0.98 -6.96
C LYS A 316 -11.69 -0.31 -6.40
N THR A 317 -12.55 -1.17 -5.85
CA THR A 317 -12.18 -2.51 -5.43
C THR A 317 -11.69 -3.34 -6.63
N GLY A 318 -10.59 -4.07 -6.45
CA GLY A 318 -9.93 -4.81 -7.54
C GLY A 318 -9.24 -3.92 -8.59
N GLY A 319 -8.99 -2.65 -8.25
CA GLY A 319 -8.24 -1.71 -9.08
C GLY A 319 -6.72 -1.86 -8.96
N ALA A 320 -6.00 -0.82 -9.34
CA ALA A 320 -4.54 -0.82 -9.38
C ALA A 320 -3.88 -0.89 -8.00
N ILE A 321 -4.57 -0.46 -6.95
CA ILE A 321 -4.10 -0.54 -5.57
C ILE A 321 -5.08 -1.39 -4.74
N PRO A 322 -4.60 -2.14 -3.74
CA PRO A 322 -5.43 -3.06 -2.96
C PRO A 322 -6.37 -2.35 -1.97
N SER A 323 -5.99 -1.17 -1.47
CA SER A 323 -6.75 -0.38 -0.51
C SER A 323 -6.49 1.12 -0.72
N PRO A 324 -7.47 2.00 -0.43
CA PRO A 324 -7.24 3.44 -0.48
C PRO A 324 -6.31 3.89 0.64
N ASP A 325 -5.60 5.00 0.42
CA ASP A 325 -4.79 5.67 1.43
C ASP A 325 -5.09 7.18 1.40
N MET A 326 -5.83 7.63 2.41
CA MET A 326 -6.31 9.01 2.48
C MET A 326 -5.18 10.04 2.68
N ARG A 327 -4.07 9.66 3.32
CA ARG A 327 -2.94 10.58 3.55
C ARG A 327 -2.11 10.72 2.29
N GLU A 328 -1.84 9.61 1.61
CA GLU A 328 -1.16 9.64 0.32
C GLU A 328 -1.97 10.40 -0.73
N ALA A 329 -3.28 10.18 -0.79
CA ALA A 329 -4.17 10.94 -1.65
C ALA A 329 -4.08 12.45 -1.38
N ALA A 330 -4.16 12.87 -0.10
CA ALA A 330 -4.06 14.27 0.29
C ALA A 330 -2.71 14.87 -0.09
N ARG A 331 -1.61 14.14 0.15
CA ARG A 331 -0.24 14.56 -0.19
C ARG A 331 -0.08 14.82 -1.68
N TYR A 332 -0.51 13.89 -2.52
CA TYR A 332 -0.37 14.03 -3.97
C TYR A 332 -1.28 15.12 -4.56
N LEU A 333 -2.54 15.21 -4.11
CA LEU A 333 -3.48 16.23 -4.58
C LEU A 333 -3.04 17.64 -4.17
N GLN A 334 -2.51 17.82 -2.95
CA GLN A 334 -1.92 19.09 -2.53
C GLN A 334 -0.74 19.47 -3.42
N LYS A 335 0.23 18.56 -3.61
CA LYS A 335 1.41 18.83 -4.46
C LYS A 335 1.03 19.15 -5.91
N ALA A 336 0.01 18.47 -6.46
CA ALA A 336 -0.48 18.76 -7.80
C ALA A 336 -1.06 20.18 -7.89
N GLU A 337 -1.87 20.60 -6.92
CA GLU A 337 -2.45 21.95 -6.86
C GLU A 337 -1.37 23.02 -6.63
N GLU A 338 -0.43 22.79 -5.72
CA GLU A 338 0.73 23.68 -5.48
C GLU A 338 1.63 23.83 -6.71
N GLY A 339 1.76 22.76 -7.50
CA GLY A 339 2.43 22.78 -8.80
C GLY A 339 1.62 23.46 -9.91
N GLY A 340 0.46 24.05 -9.59
CA GLY A 340 -0.34 24.86 -10.51
C GLY A 340 -1.37 24.08 -11.34
N LEU A 341 -1.56 22.78 -11.09
CA LEU A 341 -2.53 21.98 -11.81
C LEU A 341 -3.95 22.20 -11.25
N LYS A 342 -4.72 23.08 -11.88
CA LYS A 342 -6.10 23.44 -11.49
C LYS A 342 -7.06 22.25 -11.41
N ASP A 343 -6.81 21.21 -12.23
CA ASP A 343 -7.63 20.01 -12.23
C ASP A 343 -7.56 19.23 -10.90
N ALA A 344 -6.55 19.50 -10.05
CA ALA A 344 -6.44 18.91 -8.72
C ALA A 344 -7.36 19.57 -7.68
N THR A 345 -7.84 20.79 -7.91
CA THR A 345 -8.65 21.55 -6.94
C THR A 345 -9.96 20.82 -6.60
N ALA A 346 -10.69 20.34 -7.61
CA ALA A 346 -11.98 19.68 -7.37
C ALA A 346 -11.83 18.32 -6.65
N PRO A 347 -10.94 17.40 -7.06
CA PRO A 347 -10.65 16.18 -6.30
C PRO A 347 -10.15 16.45 -4.88
N ARG A 348 -9.31 17.47 -4.69
CA ARG A 348 -8.82 17.86 -3.36
C ARG A 348 -9.95 18.34 -2.47
N ALA A 349 -10.86 19.16 -2.99
CA ALA A 349 -12.05 19.59 -2.24
C ALA A 349 -12.94 18.39 -1.85
N ALA A 350 -13.22 17.48 -2.80
CA ALA A 350 -14.01 16.28 -2.53
C ALA A 350 -13.39 15.39 -1.44
N LEU A 351 -12.05 15.22 -1.46
CA LEU A 351 -11.34 14.49 -0.43
C LEU A 351 -11.45 15.18 0.95
N LYS A 352 -11.35 16.51 1.00
CA LYS A 352 -11.53 17.29 2.24
C LYS A 352 -12.92 17.07 2.85
N ASP A 353 -13.97 17.11 2.02
CA ASP A 353 -15.35 16.92 2.47
C ASP A 353 -15.56 15.50 3.02
N TRP A 354 -15.04 14.49 2.32
CA TRP A 354 -15.06 13.10 2.77
C TRP A 354 -14.33 12.92 4.10
N LEU A 355 -13.13 13.48 4.23
CA LEU A 355 -12.34 13.44 5.46
C LEU A 355 -13.04 14.13 6.62
N THR A 356 -13.70 15.25 6.38
CA THR A 356 -14.45 16.00 7.41
C THR A 356 -15.58 15.15 7.96
N LYS A 357 -16.37 14.55 7.06
CA LYS A 357 -17.45 13.63 7.45
C LYS A 357 -16.91 12.44 8.27
N LYS A 358 -15.78 11.86 7.86
CA LYS A 358 -15.16 10.74 8.60
C LYS A 358 -14.64 11.15 9.97
N ALA A 359 -14.02 12.32 10.07
CA ALA A 359 -13.56 12.85 11.34
C ALA A 359 -14.71 13.11 12.33
N ASP A 360 -15.86 13.57 11.83
CA ASP A 360 -17.09 13.77 12.60
C ASP A 360 -17.71 12.43 13.06
N GLU A 361 -17.55 11.37 12.27
CA GLU A 361 -17.89 9.98 12.63
C GLU A 361 -16.92 9.37 13.66
N GLY A 362 -15.87 10.09 14.06
CA GLY A 362 -14.89 9.63 15.05
C GLY A 362 -13.63 9.01 14.46
N ASP A 363 -13.40 9.09 13.14
CA ASP A 363 -12.17 8.61 12.50
C ASP A 363 -10.99 9.55 12.83
N ASP A 364 -10.13 9.10 13.74
CA ASP A 364 -8.94 9.86 14.16
C ASP A 364 -7.93 10.04 13.02
N MET A 365 -7.81 9.08 12.11
CA MET A 365 -6.90 9.20 10.96
C MET A 365 -7.38 10.26 9.98
N ALA A 366 -8.69 10.36 9.75
CA ALA A 366 -9.26 11.43 8.94
C ALA A 366 -9.01 12.81 9.57
N ARG A 367 -9.18 12.92 10.90
CA ARG A 367 -8.92 14.16 11.65
C ARG A 367 -7.45 14.60 11.57
N LEU A 368 -6.52 13.67 11.74
CA LEU A 368 -5.07 13.93 11.58
C LEU A 368 -4.73 14.36 10.15
N THR A 369 -5.32 13.70 9.16
CA THR A 369 -5.09 14.03 7.74
C THR A 369 -5.57 15.45 7.41
N LEU A 370 -6.76 15.86 7.88
CA LEU A 370 -7.23 17.24 7.71
C LEU A 370 -6.26 18.26 8.30
N LYS A 371 -5.78 18.01 9.53
CA LYS A 371 -4.85 18.90 10.24
C LYS A 371 -3.52 19.08 9.50
N ASP A 372 -3.03 18.03 8.87
CA ASP A 372 -1.72 18.05 8.21
C ASP A 372 -1.77 18.73 6.83
N PHE A 373 -2.87 18.56 6.09
CA PHE A 373 -2.94 18.91 4.66
C PHE A 373 -3.90 20.07 4.30
N TRP A 374 -4.68 20.63 5.25
CA TRP A 374 -5.62 21.76 5.01
C TRP A 374 -5.58 22.87 6.08
N LYS A 375 -4.38 23.39 6.36
CA LYS A 375 -4.19 24.52 7.29
C LYS A 375 -4.74 25.84 6.78
#